data_AF-A0A429EHD7-F1
#
_entry.id   AF-A0A429EHD7-F1
#
_cell.length_a   1.000
_cell.length_b   1.000
_cell.length_c   1.000
_cell.angle_alpha   90.00
_cell.angle_beta   90.00
_cell.angle_gamma   90.00
#
_symmetry.space_group_name_H-M   'P 1'
#
loop_
_entity.id
_entity.type
_entity.pdbx_description
1 polymer ?
#
loop_
_entity_poly.entity_id
_entity_poly.type
_entity_poly.pdbx_seq_one_letter_code
_entity_poly.pdbx_strand_id
1 'polypeptide(L)'
;MSEDPAGTPAADPWDTIDDLCEWLEAGRPVGGREGLLLRMLKLSEEVGEVAEAVIGATGQNPRKGTTHTWEDVEAELCDVVITAMVALRTLTPGARDVFGRHLERVAGRSLGTPGA
;
A
#
# COMPACT_ATOMS: atom_id res chain seq x y z
N MET A 1 -35.58 22.36 3.20
CA MET A 1 -35.16 21.07 3.78
C MET A 1 -34.46 20.32 2.66
N SER A 2 -33.14 20.51 2.57
CA SER A 2 -32.29 19.76 1.64
C SER A 2 -31.63 18.70 2.48
N GLU A 3 -31.98 17.44 2.25
CA GLU A 3 -31.27 16.30 2.80
C GLU A 3 -30.01 16.09 1.95
N ASP A 4 -28.85 16.25 2.58
CA ASP A 4 -27.58 15.73 2.04
C ASP A 4 -27.70 14.20 1.98
N PRO A 5 -27.46 13.55 0.82
CA PRO A 5 -27.34 12.12 0.80
C PRO A 5 -26.03 11.80 1.52
N ALA A 6 -26.14 11.24 2.72
CA ALA A 6 -25.03 10.65 3.45
C ALA A 6 -24.20 9.81 2.46
N GLY A 7 -22.99 10.27 2.17
CA GLY A 7 -22.08 9.59 1.27
C GLY A 7 -21.94 8.14 1.72
N THR A 8 -22.10 7.21 0.79
CA THR A 8 -21.83 5.80 1.01
C THR A 8 -20.51 5.68 1.78
N PRO A 9 -20.46 5.00 2.93
CA PRO A 9 -19.20 4.82 3.64
C PRO A 9 -18.21 4.21 2.66
N ALA A 10 -17.03 4.85 2.51
CA ALA A 10 -15.98 4.32 1.67
C ALA A 10 -15.73 2.86 2.09
N ALA A 11 -15.69 1.95 1.11
CA ALA A 11 -15.44 0.54 1.37
C ALA A 11 -14.16 0.39 2.19
N ASP A 12 -14.16 -0.50 3.18
CA ASP A 12 -12.96 -0.75 3.96
C ASP A 12 -11.89 -1.28 2.99
N PRO A 13 -10.72 -0.63 2.88
CA PRO A 13 -9.67 -1.06 1.94
C PRO A 13 -9.29 -2.53 2.13
N TRP A 14 -9.42 -3.09 3.33
CA TRP A 14 -9.14 -4.50 3.59
C TRP A 14 -10.06 -5.46 2.83
N ASP A 15 -11.32 -5.10 2.58
CA ASP A 15 -12.23 -5.96 1.83
C ASP A 15 -11.74 -6.08 0.38
N THR A 16 -11.30 -4.97 -0.22
CA THR A 16 -10.67 -4.99 -1.55
C THR A 16 -9.33 -5.73 -1.56
N ILE A 17 -8.52 -5.62 -0.50
CA ILE A 17 -7.26 -6.37 -0.39
C ILE A 17 -7.53 -7.87 -0.29
N ASP A 18 -8.58 -8.29 0.43
CA ASP A 18 -8.98 -9.69 0.50
C ASP A 18 -9.36 -10.23 -0.89
N ASP A 19 -10.19 -9.49 -1.65
CA ASP A 19 -10.55 -9.84 -3.03
C ASP A 19 -9.32 -9.95 -3.95
N LEU A 20 -8.37 -9.00 -3.83
CA LEU A 20 -7.12 -9.02 -4.61
C LEU A 20 -6.25 -10.22 -4.24
N CYS A 21 -6.17 -10.56 -2.95
CA CYS A 21 -5.45 -11.75 -2.48
C CYS A 21 -6.05 -13.03 -3.07
N GLU A 22 -7.37 -13.19 -3.00
CA GLU A 22 -8.07 -14.35 -3.56
C GLU A 22 -7.85 -14.47 -5.08
N TRP A 23 -7.99 -13.37 -5.81
CA TRP A 23 -7.72 -13.34 -7.25
C TRP A 23 -6.28 -13.76 -7.59
N LEU A 24 -5.30 -13.27 -6.83
CA LEU A 24 -3.89 -13.61 -7.04
C LEU A 24 -3.57 -15.06 -6.68
N GLU A 25 -4.22 -15.64 -5.67
CA GLU A 25 -4.04 -17.04 -5.30
C GLU A 25 -4.66 -17.97 -6.35
N ALA A 26 -5.84 -17.64 -6.87
CA ALA A 26 -6.50 -18.42 -7.93
C ALA A 26 -5.68 -18.49 -9.22
N GLY A 27 -4.92 -17.43 -9.52
CA GLY A 27 -4.12 -17.32 -10.74
C GLY A 27 -2.70 -17.90 -10.68
N ARG A 28 -2.24 -18.41 -9.52
CA ARG A 28 -0.81 -18.74 -9.35
C ARG A 28 -0.48 -20.22 -9.17
N PRO A 29 0.56 -20.72 -9.88
CA PRO A 29 1.07 -22.09 -9.68
C PRO A 29 1.93 -22.24 -8.41
N VAL A 30 2.36 -21.15 -7.79
CA VAL A 30 3.29 -21.13 -6.64
C VAL A 30 2.59 -20.56 -5.41
N GLY A 31 2.41 -21.39 -4.39
CA GLY A 31 1.81 -21.04 -3.10
C GLY A 31 2.78 -21.13 -1.92
N GLY A 32 2.26 -21.04 -0.70
CA GLY A 32 3.02 -21.23 0.53
C GLY A 32 4.19 -20.24 0.70
N ARG A 33 5.32 -20.72 1.23
CA ARG A 33 6.48 -19.89 1.56
C ARG A 33 7.08 -19.17 0.35
N GLU A 34 7.13 -19.82 -0.80
CA GLU A 34 7.69 -19.22 -2.01
C GLU A 34 6.80 -18.07 -2.51
N GLY A 35 5.48 -18.27 -2.51
CA GLY A 35 4.52 -17.20 -2.82
C GLY A 35 4.68 -15.98 -1.91
N LEU A 36 4.89 -16.20 -0.61
CA LEU A 36 5.19 -15.13 0.35
C LEU A 36 6.50 -14.39 0.02
N LEU A 37 7.58 -15.11 -0.30
CA LEU A 37 8.86 -14.49 -0.65
C LEU A 37 8.73 -13.64 -1.92
N LEU A 38 7.98 -14.10 -2.92
CA LEU A 38 7.71 -13.34 -4.14
C LEU A 38 6.93 -12.04 -3.84
N ARG A 39 6.03 -12.01 -2.83
CA ARG A 39 5.40 -10.76 -2.39
C ARG A 39 6.40 -9.76 -1.82
N MET A 40 7.38 -10.24 -1.06
CA MET A 40 8.42 -9.37 -0.50
C MET A 40 9.33 -8.81 -1.60
N LEU A 41 9.58 -9.57 -2.66
CA LEU A 41 10.31 -9.10 -3.83
C LEU A 41 9.51 -8.04 -4.60
N LYS A 42 8.21 -8.28 -4.85
CA LYS A 42 7.34 -7.28 -5.50
C LYS A 42 7.27 -5.97 -4.70
N LEU A 43 7.24 -6.03 -3.37
CA LEU A 43 7.33 -4.82 -2.54
C LEU A 43 8.62 -4.01 -2.81
N SER A 44 9.76 -4.69 -3.00
CA SER A 44 11.02 -4.00 -3.33
C SER A 44 10.99 -3.37 -4.73
N GLU A 45 10.28 -3.99 -5.67
CA GLU A 45 10.05 -3.49 -7.03
C GLU A 45 9.26 -2.18 -6.98
N GLU A 46 8.12 -2.13 -6.28
CA GLU A 46 7.29 -0.91 -6.17
C GLU A 46 8.08 0.27 -5.55
N VAL A 47 8.92 -0.01 -4.55
CA VAL A 47 9.79 1.03 -3.96
C VAL A 47 10.80 1.57 -4.99
N GLY A 48 11.25 0.73 -5.93
CA GLY A 48 12.07 1.14 -7.05
C GLY A 48 11.33 2.03 -8.03
N GLU A 49 10.05 1.73 -8.30
CA GLU A 49 9.18 2.53 -9.17
C GLU A 49 8.91 3.91 -8.56
N VAL A 50 8.65 4.00 -7.24
CA VAL A 50 8.61 5.30 -6.53
C VAL A 50 9.90 6.10 -6.74
N ALA A 51 11.07 5.45 -6.64
CA ALA A 51 12.34 6.14 -6.85
C ALA A 51 12.50 6.63 -8.29
N GLU A 52 12.08 5.84 -9.28
CA GLU A 52 12.07 6.24 -10.70
C GLU A 52 11.12 7.41 -10.94
N ALA A 53 9.90 7.38 -10.39
CA ALA A 53 8.93 8.45 -10.48
C ALA A 53 9.49 9.75 -9.88
N VAL A 54 10.09 9.70 -8.69
CA VAL A 54 10.70 10.88 -8.05
C VAL A 54 11.85 11.45 -8.89
N ILE A 55 12.74 10.61 -9.41
CA ILE A 55 13.85 11.04 -10.29
C ILE A 55 13.28 11.71 -11.55
N GLY A 56 12.21 11.14 -12.10
CA GLY A 56 11.50 11.68 -13.26
C GLY A 56 10.80 13.00 -12.98
N ALA A 57 10.13 13.15 -11.84
CA ALA A 57 9.40 14.37 -11.45
C ALA A 57 10.35 15.52 -11.13
N THR A 58 11.50 15.22 -10.52
CA THR A 58 12.52 16.20 -10.15
C THR A 58 13.50 16.51 -11.29
N GLY A 59 13.39 15.82 -12.43
CA GLY A 59 14.24 16.01 -13.60
C GLY A 59 15.71 15.69 -13.37
N GLN A 60 16.03 14.86 -12.37
CA GLN A 60 17.42 14.60 -11.96
C GLN A 60 18.19 13.72 -12.96
N ASN A 61 17.53 13.18 -13.98
CA ASN A 61 18.18 12.48 -15.08
C ASN A 61 18.56 13.47 -16.21
N PRO A 62 19.84 13.88 -16.35
CA PRO A 62 20.23 14.90 -17.31
C PRO A 62 20.01 14.51 -18.77
N ARG A 63 19.81 13.21 -19.05
CA ARG A 63 19.55 12.69 -20.40
C ARG A 63 18.08 12.75 -20.80
N LYS A 64 17.17 12.79 -19.83
CA LYS A 64 15.72 12.67 -20.07
C LYS A 64 14.92 13.91 -19.63
N GLY A 65 15.47 14.76 -18.74
CA GLY A 65 14.72 15.87 -18.17
C GLY A 65 13.59 15.37 -17.27
N THR A 66 12.50 16.13 -17.18
CA THR A 66 11.30 15.72 -16.43
C THR A 66 10.49 14.69 -17.22
N THR A 67 10.27 13.51 -16.66
CA THR A 67 9.54 12.41 -17.32
C THR A 67 8.27 11.98 -16.59
N HIS A 68 8.13 12.37 -15.33
CA HIS A 68 7.00 12.04 -14.47
C HIS A 68 6.47 13.30 -13.82
N THR A 69 5.28 13.24 -13.25
CA THR A 69 4.71 14.27 -12.39
C THR A 69 4.71 13.83 -10.93
N TRP A 70 4.30 14.71 -10.02
CA TRP A 70 4.14 14.31 -8.61
C TRP A 70 2.90 13.42 -8.41
N GLU A 71 1.90 13.52 -9.28
CA GLU A 71 0.77 12.58 -9.31
C GLU A 71 1.22 11.15 -9.63
N ASP A 72 2.23 10.98 -10.51
CA ASP A 72 2.83 9.66 -10.74
C ASP A 72 3.49 9.13 -9.45
N VAL A 73 4.19 9.98 -8.69
CA VAL A 73 4.77 9.59 -7.39
C VAL A 73 3.69 9.18 -6.38
N GLU A 74 2.56 9.88 -6.36
CA GLU A 74 1.41 9.51 -5.51
C GLU A 74 0.85 8.13 -5.90
N ALA A 75 0.75 7.84 -7.19
CA ALA A 75 0.31 6.53 -7.69
C ALA A 75 1.27 5.41 -7.25
N GLU A 76 2.57 5.59 -7.46
CA GLU A 76 3.58 4.59 -7.06
C GLU A 76 3.60 4.36 -5.54
N LEU A 77 3.38 5.42 -4.74
CA LEU A 77 3.25 5.28 -3.29
C LEU A 77 1.99 4.48 -2.91
N CYS A 78 0.88 4.65 -3.63
CA CYS A 78 -0.30 3.81 -3.45
C CYS A 78 0.00 2.34 -3.77
N ASP A 79 0.76 2.06 -4.83
CA ASP A 79 1.14 0.70 -5.21
C ASP A 79 2.04 0.04 -4.17
N VAL A 80 2.97 0.78 -3.55
CA VAL A 80 3.73 0.31 -2.37
C VAL A 80 2.80 -0.05 -1.22
N VAL A 81 1.82 0.81 -0.87
CA VAL A 81 0.89 0.56 0.23
C VAL A 81 0.04 -0.68 -0.04
N ILE A 82 -0.54 -0.78 -1.23
CA ILE A 82 -1.38 -1.91 -1.65
C ILE A 82 -0.55 -3.20 -1.62
N THR A 83 0.66 -3.19 -2.19
CA THR A 83 1.55 -4.35 -2.22
C THR A 83 1.98 -4.77 -0.81
N ALA A 84 2.24 -3.83 0.09
CA ALA A 84 2.54 -4.12 1.49
C ALA A 84 1.34 -4.74 2.22
N MET A 85 0.12 -4.25 1.98
CA MET A 85 -1.11 -4.82 2.55
C MET A 85 -1.35 -6.25 2.05
N VAL A 86 -1.20 -6.50 0.75
CA VAL A 86 -1.28 -7.84 0.15
C VAL A 86 -0.21 -8.77 0.73
N ALA A 87 1.02 -8.28 0.90
CA ALA A 87 2.11 -9.05 1.49
C ALA A 87 1.80 -9.42 2.96
N LEU A 88 1.27 -8.48 3.75
CA LEU A 88 0.85 -8.74 5.13
C LEU A 88 -0.30 -9.74 5.19
N ARG A 89 -1.30 -9.61 4.29
CA ARG A 89 -2.43 -10.54 4.18
C ARG A 89 -2.02 -11.95 3.74
N THR A 90 -0.99 -12.04 2.91
CA THR A 90 -0.37 -13.32 2.53
C THR A 90 0.38 -13.95 3.70
N LEU A 91 1.03 -13.13 4.54
CA LEU A 91 1.77 -13.58 5.72
C LEU A 91 0.85 -14.08 6.84
N THR A 92 -0.30 -13.42 7.03
CA THR A 92 -1.25 -13.76 8.10
C THR A 92 -2.69 -13.42 7.71
N PRO A 93 -3.67 -14.31 8.01
CA PRO A 93 -5.08 -14.00 7.81
C PRO A 93 -5.57 -12.88 8.75
N GLY A 94 -4.87 -12.60 9.87
CA GLY A 94 -5.19 -11.53 10.80
C GLY A 94 -4.58 -10.17 10.44
N ALA A 95 -4.34 -9.90 9.16
CA ALA A 95 -3.60 -8.72 8.71
C ALA A 95 -4.23 -7.39 9.14
N ARG A 96 -5.57 -7.28 9.05
CA ARG A 96 -6.34 -6.10 9.50
C ARG A 96 -6.02 -5.76 10.97
N ASP A 97 -6.11 -6.74 11.87
CA ASP A 97 -5.83 -6.56 13.30
C ASP A 97 -4.35 -6.32 13.60
N VAL A 98 -3.45 -6.96 12.85
CA VAL A 98 -2.00 -6.76 13.01
C VAL A 98 -1.62 -5.35 12.61
N PHE A 99 -2.12 -4.86 11.48
CA PHE A 99 -1.89 -3.50 11.01
C PHE A 99 -2.48 -2.49 11.98
N GLY A 100 -3.77 -2.63 12.34
CA GLY A 100 -4.46 -1.72 13.26
C GLY A 100 -3.73 -1.56 14.60
N ARG A 101 -3.42 -2.68 15.28
CA ARG A 101 -2.66 -2.64 16.54
C ARG A 101 -1.26 -2.08 16.38
N HIS A 102 -0.61 -2.30 15.23
CA HIS A 102 0.71 -1.71 14.98
C HIS A 102 0.62 -0.20 14.79
N LEU A 103 -0.36 0.27 14.02
CA LEU A 103 -0.62 1.68 13.77
C LEU A 103 -0.97 2.41 15.07
N GLU A 104 -1.87 1.86 15.89
CA GLU A 104 -2.20 2.41 17.22
C GLU A 104 -0.96 2.55 18.11
N ARG A 105 -0.08 1.53 18.12
CA ARG A 105 1.17 1.58 18.89
C ARG A 105 2.12 2.66 18.37
N VAL A 106 2.22 2.85 17.06
CA VAL A 106 3.05 3.91 16.48
C VAL A 106 2.45 5.28 16.81
N ALA A 107 1.14 5.45 16.63
CA ALA A 107 0.43 6.68 16.96
C ALA A 107 0.59 7.05 18.44
N GLY A 108 0.37 6.10 19.36
CA GLY A 108 0.52 6.35 20.80
C GLY A 108 1.95 6.73 21.21
N ARG A 109 2.98 6.22 20.51
CA ARG A 109 4.38 6.61 20.74
C ARG A 109 4.72 7.98 20.17
N SER A 110 4.21 8.31 18.99
CA SER A 110 4.61 9.50 18.24
C SER A 110 3.77 10.74 18.58
N LEU A 111 2.47 10.57 18.84
CA LEU A 111 1.54 11.67 19.10
C LEU A 111 1.39 11.97 20.60
N GLY A 112 1.75 11.00 21.46
CA GLY A 112 1.60 11.11 22.92
C GLY A 112 0.15 11.31 23.37
N THR A 113 -0.10 11.24 24.67
CA THR A 113 -1.32 11.84 25.24
C THR A 113 -1.12 13.36 25.22
N PRO A 114 -2.07 14.16 24.70
CA PRO A 114 -2.04 15.61 24.93
C PRO A 114 -2.12 15.88 26.45
N GLY A 115 -0.96 16.13 27.06
CA GLY A 115 -0.83 16.47 28.48
C GLY A 115 -0.83 15.27 29.44
N ALA A 116 0.36 14.89 29.90
CA ALA A 116 0.58 14.31 31.22
C ALA A 116 1.63 15.18 31.94
#